data_AF-A0A0J6S205-F1
#
_entry.id   AF-A0A0J6S205-F1
#
_cell.length_a   1.000
_cell.length_b   1.000
_cell.length_c   1.000
_cell.angle_alpha   90.00
_cell.angle_beta   90.00
_cell.angle_gamma   90.00
#
_symmetry.space_group_name_H-M   'P 1'
#
loop_
_entity.id
_entity.type
_entity.pdbx_description
1 polymer ?
#
loop_
_entity_poly.entity_id
_entity_poly.type
_entity_poly.pdbx_seq_one_letter_code
_entity_poly.pdbx_strand_id
1 'polypeptide(L)'
;MSIRKIARNARRDDVLELFKPLALRIESKIWDVHVHQSQFERLLGGEARGTLITYSTLKPLAFAGFKKVVVASACMQDTMFFRLLAAQRVKLKPVSKRLSRDLRYQQHEHGERITFYYACEEAWSKTYRDKQVRCEAVEDDVKLLDLIAGATLALFADEPYLWMGNKDLPNTFFDEPGVKTKAERLPNMPHGLNDYQGFHNVVVLSALNPSPAHFHFLESYGINGEEVRTAHYRTAVYQAVMRCSIRNPADATPKRVVVMDRDTAEWMANLFAGAAVEPLPGMGVVPRKGKAGRPRQHASNAEKAWAHRAGKEMEWLAQLDLINETSVVIGRYPDLAREVRAGMSEFACNENTYNTAALRF
;
A
#
# COMPACT_ATOMS: atom_id res chain seq x y z
N MET A 1 14.60 -0.07 29.79
CA MET A 1 15.58 0.57 28.88
C MET A 1 14.95 1.86 28.35
N SER A 2 15.67 2.99 28.32
CA SER A 2 15.09 4.30 27.89
C SER A 2 15.05 4.44 26.36
N ILE A 3 13.97 5.04 25.81
CA ILE A 3 13.83 5.35 24.38
C ILE A 3 15.00 6.19 23.86
N ARG A 4 15.51 7.14 24.66
CA ARG A 4 16.66 7.96 24.30
C ARG A 4 17.94 7.14 24.09
N LYS A 5 18.10 6.05 24.84
CA LYS A 5 19.23 5.13 24.69
C LYS A 5 19.14 4.37 23.35
N ILE A 6 17.93 3.94 22.98
CA ILE A 6 17.65 3.27 21.71
C ILE A 6 17.90 4.24 20.55
N ALA A 7 17.36 5.45 20.61
CA ALA A 7 17.53 6.48 19.59
C ALA A 7 19.01 6.85 19.36
N ARG A 8 19.81 6.96 20.43
CA ARG A 8 21.25 7.26 20.33
C ARG A 8 22.05 6.08 19.76
N ASN A 9 21.65 4.84 20.06
CA ASN A 9 22.36 3.60 19.75
C ASN A 9 23.90 3.73 19.85
N ALA A 10 24.41 4.26 20.95
CA ALA A 10 25.82 4.69 21.06
C ALA A 10 26.84 3.58 20.82
N ARG A 11 26.45 2.31 21.02
CA ARG A 11 27.29 1.13 20.85
C ARG A 11 27.11 0.44 19.50
N ARG A 12 26.27 1.00 18.59
CA ARG A 12 25.92 0.40 17.29
C ARG A 12 25.43 -1.04 17.45
N ASP A 13 24.55 -1.24 18.42
CA ASP A 13 23.89 -2.53 18.63
C ASP A 13 22.91 -2.79 17.48
N ASP A 14 23.03 -3.95 16.83
CA ASP A 14 22.24 -4.30 15.65
C ASP A 14 20.74 -4.38 15.96
N VAL A 15 20.38 -4.87 17.15
CA VAL A 15 18.98 -4.96 17.58
C VAL A 15 18.41 -3.56 17.80
N LEU A 16 19.15 -2.69 18.48
CA LEU A 16 18.71 -1.32 18.71
C LEU A 16 18.62 -0.51 17.40
N GLU A 17 19.46 -0.81 16.41
CA GLU A 17 19.41 -0.14 15.11
C GLU A 17 18.07 -0.38 14.39
N LEU A 18 17.46 -1.55 14.57
CA LEU A 18 16.12 -1.86 14.04
C LEU A 18 15.02 -0.93 14.62
N PHE A 19 15.15 -0.56 15.90
CA PHE A 19 14.14 0.25 16.61
C PHE A 19 14.45 1.75 16.59
N LYS A 20 15.66 2.13 16.19
CA LYS A 20 16.13 3.52 16.20
C LYS A 20 15.23 4.49 15.43
N PRO A 21 14.72 4.18 14.22
CA PRO A 21 13.82 5.10 13.50
C PRO A 21 12.55 5.44 14.28
N LEU A 22 11.97 4.46 14.97
CA LEU A 22 10.80 4.66 15.83
C LEU A 22 11.18 5.46 17.09
N ALA A 23 12.28 5.09 17.75
CA ALA A 23 12.74 5.77 18.95
C ALA A 23 13.04 7.26 18.70
N LEU A 24 13.65 7.60 17.55
CA LEU A 24 13.88 8.98 17.13
C LEU A 24 12.58 9.77 16.97
N ARG A 25 11.53 9.16 16.42
CA ARG A 25 10.22 9.83 16.28
C ARG A 25 9.53 10.02 17.63
N ILE A 26 9.63 9.05 18.55
CA ILE A 26 9.04 9.17 19.89
C ILE A 26 9.76 10.22 20.74
N GLU A 27 11.10 10.32 20.65
CA GLU A 27 11.85 11.34 21.39
C GLU A 27 11.61 12.76 20.82
N SER A 28 11.25 12.85 19.55
CA SER A 28 11.15 14.12 18.84
C SER A 28 9.91 14.91 19.23
N LYS A 29 10.10 16.22 19.49
CA LYS A 29 9.01 17.15 19.77
C LYS A 29 8.15 17.48 18.55
N ILE A 30 8.64 17.22 17.34
CA ILE A 30 7.96 17.59 16.08
C ILE A 30 7.09 16.48 15.51
N TRP A 31 7.07 15.30 16.13
CA TRP A 31 6.20 14.19 15.74
C TRP A 31 5.17 13.91 16.84
N ASP A 32 3.97 13.50 16.45
CA ASP A 32 3.09 12.67 17.28
C ASP A 32 3.21 11.23 16.78
N VAL A 33 3.37 10.29 17.71
CA VAL A 33 3.46 8.86 17.41
C VAL A 33 2.27 8.15 18.04
N HIS A 34 1.46 7.52 17.20
CA HIS A 34 0.27 6.78 17.58
C HIS A 34 0.49 5.29 17.34
N VAL A 35 -0.25 4.47 18.08
CA VAL A 35 -0.25 3.02 17.95
C VAL A 35 -1.67 2.51 18.16
N HIS A 36 -2.02 1.37 17.56
CA HIS A 36 -3.26 0.70 17.90
C HIS A 36 -3.22 0.26 19.35
N GLN A 37 -4.17 0.74 20.16
CA GLN A 37 -4.22 0.45 21.59
C GLN A 37 -4.22 -1.07 21.87
N SER A 38 -5.02 -1.84 21.12
CA SER A 38 -5.06 -3.29 21.29
C SER A 38 -3.74 -4.00 20.96
N GLN A 39 -2.95 -3.48 20.01
CA GLN A 39 -1.62 -4.03 19.71
C GLN A 39 -0.63 -3.70 20.82
N PHE A 40 -0.72 -2.50 21.37
CA PHE A 40 0.14 -2.06 22.48
C PHE A 40 -0.17 -2.83 23.77
N GLU A 41 -1.44 -3.04 24.10
CA GLU A 41 -1.86 -3.83 25.26
C GLU A 41 -1.43 -5.29 25.16
N ARG A 42 -1.54 -5.91 23.97
CA ARG A 42 -1.05 -7.29 23.76
C ARG A 42 0.48 -7.39 23.91
N LEU A 43 1.21 -6.38 23.44
CA LEU A 43 2.65 -6.29 23.64
C LEU A 43 3.00 -6.19 25.13
N LEU A 44 2.28 -5.36 25.89
CA LEU A 44 2.46 -5.24 27.35
C LEU A 44 2.07 -6.53 28.09
N GLY A 45 1.07 -7.26 27.59
CA GLY A 45 0.63 -8.55 28.11
C GLY A 45 1.58 -9.72 27.84
N GLY A 46 2.71 -9.49 27.15
CA GLY A 46 3.73 -10.51 26.92
C GLY A 46 3.38 -11.51 25.82
N GLU A 47 2.50 -11.16 24.88
CA GLU A 47 2.18 -12.05 23.76
C GLU A 47 3.45 -12.27 22.90
N ALA A 48 3.88 -13.53 22.79
CA ALA A 48 5.16 -13.91 22.19
C ALA A 48 5.26 -13.60 20.68
N ARG A 49 4.12 -13.40 20.00
CA ARG A 49 4.05 -13.05 18.58
C ARG A 49 3.08 -11.90 18.38
N GLY A 50 3.51 -10.87 17.67
CA GLY A 50 2.65 -9.73 17.40
C GLY A 50 3.26 -8.75 16.41
N THR A 51 2.42 -7.82 15.96
CA THR A 51 2.85 -6.68 15.15
C THR A 51 2.40 -5.40 15.83
N LEU A 52 3.34 -4.46 15.96
CA LEU A 52 3.08 -3.11 16.45
C LEU A 52 3.12 -2.14 15.27
N ILE A 53 1.96 -1.67 14.83
CA ILE A 53 1.86 -0.69 13.75
C ILE A 53 1.79 0.69 14.38
N THR A 54 2.81 1.51 14.09
CA THR A 54 2.88 2.90 14.55
C THR A 54 2.61 3.87 13.42
N TYR A 55 1.81 4.90 13.69
CA TYR A 55 1.59 6.03 12.77
C TYR A 55 2.30 7.25 13.33
N SER A 56 2.91 8.05 12.46
CA SER A 56 3.60 9.26 12.88
C SER A 56 3.12 10.46 12.08
N THR A 57 2.63 11.49 12.75
CA THR A 57 2.17 12.73 12.13
C THR A 57 3.12 13.87 12.46
N LEU A 58 3.49 14.64 11.43
CA LEU A 58 4.38 15.78 11.58
C LEU A 58 3.58 16.97 12.13
N LYS A 59 4.07 17.54 13.22
CA LYS A 59 3.50 18.75 13.84
C LYS A 59 3.93 20.01 13.09
N PRO A 60 3.12 21.09 13.13
CA PRO A 60 3.51 22.39 12.61
C PRO A 60 4.79 22.93 13.28
N LEU A 61 5.12 22.46 14.48
CA LEU A 61 6.37 22.77 15.18
C LEU A 61 7.61 22.45 14.35
N ALA A 62 7.54 21.53 13.38
CA ALA A 62 8.62 21.26 12.43
C ALA A 62 9.04 22.49 11.61
N PHE A 63 8.15 23.45 11.47
CA PHE A 63 8.37 24.70 10.76
C PHE A 63 8.67 25.88 11.70
N ALA A 64 8.79 25.63 13.02
CA ALA A 64 9.15 26.66 13.96
C ALA A 64 10.59 27.15 13.71
N GLY A 65 10.79 28.45 13.79
CA GLY A 65 12.07 29.11 13.49
C GLY A 65 12.16 29.70 12.07
N PHE A 66 11.30 29.28 11.14
CA PHE A 66 11.19 29.95 9.85
C PHE A 66 10.29 31.19 9.97
N LYS A 67 10.78 32.35 9.50
CA LYS A 67 9.96 33.57 9.40
C LYS A 67 8.74 33.37 8.48
N LYS A 68 8.90 32.56 7.43
CA LYS A 68 7.87 32.24 6.44
C LYS A 68 8.19 30.90 5.80
N VAL A 69 7.19 30.04 5.68
CA VAL A 69 7.29 28.79 4.91
C VAL A 69 6.44 28.92 3.66
N VAL A 70 7.02 28.57 2.51
CA VAL A 70 6.33 28.50 1.22
C VAL A 70 6.43 27.06 0.73
N VAL A 71 5.29 26.47 0.40
CA VAL A 71 5.21 25.10 -0.11
C VAL A 71 4.70 25.16 -1.54
N ALA A 72 5.44 24.52 -2.44
CA ALA A 72 5.04 24.34 -3.83
C ALA A 72 4.75 22.86 -4.07
N SER A 73 3.53 22.55 -4.50
CA SER A 73 3.10 21.20 -4.86
C SER A 73 2.06 21.30 -5.97
N ALA A 74 2.05 20.33 -6.87
CA ALA A 74 0.91 20.15 -7.74
C ALA A 74 -0.28 19.60 -6.93
N CYS A 75 -1.50 19.97 -7.32
CA CYS A 75 -2.75 19.59 -6.65
C CYS A 75 -2.66 19.74 -5.12
N MET A 76 -2.11 20.88 -4.64
CA MET A 76 -1.71 21.06 -3.24
C MET A 76 -2.80 20.68 -2.24
N GLN A 77 -4.05 21.11 -2.48
CA GLN A 77 -5.19 20.86 -1.59
C GLN A 77 -5.56 19.38 -1.50
N ASP A 78 -5.23 18.59 -2.52
CA ASP A 78 -5.47 17.16 -2.55
C ASP A 78 -4.38 16.34 -1.86
N THR A 79 -3.23 16.95 -1.58
CA THR A 79 -2.12 16.23 -0.94
C THR A 79 -2.41 15.88 0.52
N MET A 80 -1.88 14.74 0.97
CA MET A 80 -1.99 14.36 2.38
C MET A 80 -1.31 15.37 3.31
N PHE A 81 -0.26 16.05 2.81
CA PHE A 81 0.42 17.13 3.50
C PHE A 81 -0.55 18.29 3.84
N PHE A 82 -1.29 18.79 2.85
CA PHE A 82 -2.25 19.87 3.07
C PHE A 82 -3.36 19.42 4.02
N ARG A 83 -3.91 18.22 3.81
CA ARG A 83 -5.03 17.68 4.60
C ARG A 83 -4.66 17.50 6.08
N LEU A 84 -3.50 16.92 6.36
CA LEU A 84 -3.02 16.74 7.74
C LEU A 84 -2.71 18.07 8.44
N LEU A 85 -2.16 19.07 7.73
CA LEU A 85 -1.94 20.39 8.31
C LEU A 85 -3.25 21.13 8.56
N ALA A 86 -4.21 21.03 7.63
CA ALA A 86 -5.54 21.60 7.78
C ALA A 86 -6.31 20.96 8.95
N ALA A 87 -6.22 19.64 9.12
CA ALA A 87 -6.77 18.93 10.28
C ALA A 87 -6.15 19.42 11.60
N GLN A 88 -4.86 19.79 11.57
CA GLN A 88 -4.15 20.44 12.67
C GLN A 88 -4.41 21.95 12.76
N ARG A 89 -5.47 22.46 12.09
CA ARG A 89 -5.92 23.85 12.07
C ARG A 89 -4.91 24.86 11.49
N VAL A 90 -3.94 24.39 10.72
CA VAL A 90 -3.01 25.27 9.99
C VAL A 90 -3.70 25.84 8.76
N LYS A 91 -3.72 27.17 8.65
CA LYS A 91 -4.28 27.89 7.50
C LYS A 91 -3.18 28.23 6.50
N LEU A 92 -3.04 27.41 5.45
CA LEU A 92 -2.19 27.73 4.30
C LEU A 92 -2.88 28.78 3.42
N LYS A 93 -2.15 29.81 3.02
CA LYS A 93 -2.66 30.90 2.17
C LYS A 93 -1.96 30.88 0.80
N PRO A 94 -2.65 31.23 -0.29
CA PRO A 94 -2.01 31.44 -1.57
C PRO A 94 -0.83 32.42 -1.48
N VAL A 95 0.22 32.16 -2.24
CA VAL A 95 1.37 33.07 -2.34
C VAL A 95 0.99 34.35 -3.08
N SER A 96 1.77 35.41 -2.88
CA SER A 96 1.57 36.68 -3.60
C SER A 96 1.65 36.50 -5.12
N LYS A 97 0.87 37.27 -5.89
CA LYS A 97 0.87 37.26 -7.37
C LYS A 97 2.25 37.38 -8.00
N ARG A 98 3.21 38.03 -7.33
CA ARG A 98 4.61 38.13 -7.79
C ARG A 98 5.28 36.76 -7.96
N LEU A 99 4.99 35.79 -7.09
CA LEU A 99 5.56 34.44 -7.18
C LEU A 99 4.85 33.57 -8.21
N SER A 100 3.59 33.88 -8.55
CA SER A 100 2.81 33.11 -9.52
C SER A 100 2.88 33.66 -10.95
N ARG A 101 3.46 34.86 -11.15
CA ARG A 101 3.50 35.56 -12.44
C ARG A 101 4.25 34.77 -13.51
N ASP A 102 5.36 34.15 -13.12
CA ASP A 102 6.28 33.51 -14.05
C ASP A 102 6.04 31.98 -14.12
N LEU A 103 4.89 31.51 -13.62
CA LEU A 103 4.47 30.11 -13.79
C LEU A 103 4.09 29.87 -15.25
N ARG A 104 4.51 28.71 -15.78
CA ARG A 104 4.23 28.30 -17.16
C ARG A 104 2.72 28.28 -17.47
N TYR A 105 1.91 27.90 -16.47
CA TYR A 105 0.46 27.89 -16.55
C TYR A 105 -0.13 28.03 -15.15
N GLN A 106 -1.34 28.57 -15.06
CA GLN A 106 -2.11 28.65 -13.81
C GLN A 106 -3.18 27.56 -13.71
N GLN A 107 -3.58 27.01 -14.85
CA GLN A 107 -4.52 25.91 -15.01
C GLN A 107 -4.05 25.05 -16.18
N HIS A 108 -4.46 23.78 -16.26
CA HIS A 108 -4.13 22.99 -17.44
C HIS A 108 -5.02 23.40 -18.61
N GLU A 109 -4.40 23.42 -19.79
CA GLU A 109 -5.02 23.76 -21.06
C GLU A 109 -4.94 22.54 -21.99
N HIS A 110 -5.58 22.64 -23.15
CA HIS A 110 -5.52 21.62 -24.21
C HIS A 110 -6.06 20.23 -23.82
N GLY A 111 -7.06 20.20 -22.94
CA GLY A 111 -7.67 18.94 -22.52
C GLY A 111 -8.32 18.20 -23.69
N GLU A 112 -8.80 18.90 -24.72
CA GLU A 112 -9.40 18.31 -25.93
C GLU A 112 -8.48 17.34 -26.68
N ARG A 113 -7.17 17.36 -26.38
CA ARG A 113 -6.16 16.47 -26.97
C ARG A 113 -5.90 15.23 -26.13
N ILE A 114 -6.57 15.09 -24.98
CA ILE A 114 -6.29 14.05 -23.99
C ILE A 114 -7.52 13.15 -23.86
N THR A 115 -7.30 11.84 -24.02
CA THR A 115 -8.28 10.81 -23.70
C THR A 115 -7.79 10.00 -22.50
N PHE A 116 -8.60 10.00 -21.43
CA PHE A 116 -8.40 9.14 -20.27
C PHE A 116 -9.24 7.87 -20.41
N TYR A 117 -8.57 6.74 -20.60
CA TYR A 117 -9.18 5.42 -20.62
C TYR A 117 -9.22 4.82 -19.23
N TYR A 118 -10.36 4.27 -18.82
CA TYR A 118 -10.49 3.53 -17.56
C TYR A 118 -10.71 2.03 -17.81
N ALA A 119 -9.99 1.18 -17.06
CA ALA A 119 -10.10 -0.26 -17.20
C ALA A 119 -11.29 -0.87 -16.44
N CYS A 120 -11.76 -0.22 -15.38
CA CYS A 120 -12.82 -0.76 -14.53
C CYS A 120 -13.68 0.33 -13.88
N GLU A 121 -14.91 -0.04 -13.52
CA GLU A 121 -15.86 0.86 -12.84
C GLU A 121 -15.61 0.95 -11.33
N GLU A 122 -14.76 0.08 -10.76
CA GLU A 122 -14.57 -0.02 -9.31
C GLU A 122 -13.16 0.38 -8.87
N ALA A 123 -13.05 1.01 -7.69
CA ALA A 123 -11.77 1.50 -7.16
C ALA A 123 -10.62 0.48 -7.22
N TRP A 124 -9.47 0.88 -7.72
CA TRP A 124 -8.35 -0.03 -7.93
C TRP A 124 -7.69 -0.51 -6.63
N SER A 125 -7.32 -1.80 -6.58
CA SER A 125 -6.59 -2.41 -5.46
C SER A 125 -5.81 -3.63 -5.93
N LYS A 126 -4.75 -4.04 -5.20
CA LYS A 126 -3.99 -5.26 -5.55
C LYS A 126 -4.86 -6.52 -5.56
N THR A 127 -5.77 -6.66 -4.59
CA THR A 127 -6.69 -7.80 -4.54
C THR A 127 -7.61 -7.85 -5.76
N TYR A 128 -8.06 -6.69 -6.23
CA TYR A 128 -8.93 -6.62 -7.40
C TYR A 128 -8.16 -6.83 -8.71
N ARG A 129 -6.94 -6.27 -8.80
CA ARG A 129 -5.97 -6.49 -9.87
C ARG A 129 -5.68 -7.96 -10.13
N ASP A 130 -5.53 -8.74 -9.05
CA ASP A 130 -5.14 -10.15 -9.10
C ASP A 130 -6.36 -11.09 -9.22
N LYS A 131 -7.57 -10.54 -9.42
CA LYS A 131 -8.79 -11.33 -9.59
C LYS A 131 -8.75 -12.07 -10.94
N GLN A 132 -9.13 -13.34 -10.90
CA GLN A 132 -9.31 -14.17 -12.09
C GLN A 132 -10.59 -13.77 -12.83
N VAL A 133 -10.48 -13.64 -14.14
CA VAL A 133 -11.56 -13.26 -15.05
C VAL A 133 -11.58 -14.20 -16.24
N ARG A 134 -12.78 -14.57 -16.67
CA ARG A 134 -12.96 -15.36 -17.86
C ARG A 134 -12.89 -14.46 -19.08
N CYS A 135 -11.99 -14.78 -20.00
CA CYS A 135 -11.88 -14.11 -21.29
C CYS A 135 -12.51 -15.01 -22.36
N GLU A 136 -13.31 -14.48 -23.28
CA GLU A 136 -13.89 -15.30 -24.36
C GLU A 136 -12.82 -15.82 -25.34
N ALA A 137 -11.66 -15.17 -25.40
CA ALA A 137 -10.56 -15.51 -26.30
C ALA A 137 -9.61 -16.59 -25.75
N VAL A 138 -9.72 -16.95 -24.48
CA VAL A 138 -8.82 -17.91 -23.81
C VAL A 138 -9.68 -18.90 -23.02
N GLU A 139 -9.43 -20.21 -23.15
CA GLU A 139 -10.22 -21.22 -22.41
C GLU A 139 -10.03 -21.10 -20.88
N ASP A 140 -8.86 -20.65 -20.45
CA ASP A 140 -8.49 -20.48 -19.05
C ASP A 140 -8.81 -19.09 -18.50
N ASP A 141 -9.07 -19.04 -17.19
CA ASP A 141 -9.18 -17.79 -16.44
C ASP A 141 -7.83 -17.04 -16.46
N VAL A 142 -7.88 -15.75 -16.78
CA VAL A 142 -6.72 -14.86 -16.79
C VAL A 142 -6.83 -13.85 -15.65
N LYS A 143 -5.70 -13.31 -15.17
CA LYS A 143 -5.77 -12.21 -14.20
C LYS A 143 -6.28 -10.95 -14.88
N LEU A 144 -7.08 -10.17 -14.16
CA LEU A 144 -7.56 -8.87 -14.63
C LEU A 144 -6.40 -7.95 -15.07
N LEU A 145 -5.27 -7.98 -14.37
CA LEU A 145 -4.08 -7.24 -14.78
C LEU A 145 -3.57 -7.60 -16.17
N ASP A 146 -3.53 -8.89 -16.51
CA ASP A 146 -3.00 -9.37 -17.77
C ASP A 146 -3.96 -9.02 -18.92
N LEU A 147 -5.27 -9.07 -18.65
CA LEU A 147 -6.30 -8.57 -19.58
C LEU A 147 -6.11 -7.08 -19.87
N ILE A 148 -5.89 -6.26 -18.84
CA ILE A 148 -5.63 -4.81 -18.98
C ILE A 148 -4.34 -4.57 -19.76
N ALA A 149 -3.30 -5.36 -19.51
CA ALA A 149 -2.03 -5.25 -20.23
C ALA A 149 -2.23 -5.53 -21.73
N GLY A 150 -2.97 -6.60 -22.08
CA GLY A 150 -3.31 -6.91 -23.47
C GLY A 150 -4.14 -5.81 -24.14
N ALA A 151 -5.16 -5.29 -23.46
CA ALA A 151 -5.96 -4.17 -23.96
C ALA A 151 -5.14 -2.88 -24.15
N THR A 152 -4.17 -2.63 -23.25
CA THR A 152 -3.24 -1.49 -23.36
C THR A 152 -2.31 -1.64 -24.56
N LEU A 153 -1.76 -2.84 -24.77
CA LEU A 153 -0.91 -3.15 -25.93
C LEU A 153 -1.69 -2.96 -27.24
N ALA A 154 -2.94 -3.41 -27.30
CA ALA A 154 -3.80 -3.20 -28.46
C ALA A 154 -4.12 -1.71 -28.70
N LEU A 155 -4.38 -0.93 -27.64
CA LEU A 155 -4.69 0.49 -27.74
C LEU A 155 -3.50 1.32 -28.25
N PHE A 156 -2.29 1.04 -27.75
CA PHE A 156 -1.09 1.79 -28.12
C PHE A 156 -0.40 1.26 -29.38
N ALA A 157 -0.67 0.01 -29.75
CA ALA A 157 -0.10 -0.66 -30.91
C ALA A 157 1.43 -0.52 -30.97
N ASP A 158 1.95 0.14 -32.01
CA ASP A 158 3.38 0.30 -32.22
C ASP A 158 3.99 1.55 -31.57
N GLU A 159 3.19 2.38 -30.91
CA GLU A 159 3.67 3.62 -30.35
C GLU A 159 4.35 3.43 -28.98
N PRO A 160 5.40 4.21 -28.69
CA PRO A 160 6.05 4.17 -27.39
C PRO A 160 5.14 4.71 -26.28
N TYR A 161 5.24 4.12 -25.09
CA TYR A 161 4.45 4.53 -23.93
C TYR A 161 5.24 4.45 -22.62
N LEU A 162 4.82 5.25 -21.65
CA LEU A 162 5.29 5.18 -20.28
C LEU A 162 4.37 4.26 -19.47
N TRP A 163 4.93 3.55 -18.50
CA TRP A 163 4.11 2.80 -17.57
C TRP A 163 4.57 2.91 -16.11
N MET A 164 3.62 2.91 -15.18
CA MET A 164 3.89 2.87 -13.74
C MET A 164 3.12 1.72 -13.11
N GLY A 165 3.82 0.83 -12.41
CA GLY A 165 3.24 -0.32 -11.73
C GLY A 165 3.89 -0.59 -10.38
N ASN A 166 3.20 -1.34 -9.51
CA ASN A 166 3.71 -1.67 -8.17
C ASN A 166 5.07 -2.40 -8.23
N LYS A 167 5.84 -2.32 -7.13
CA LYS A 167 7.17 -2.94 -7.01
C LYS A 167 7.21 -4.45 -7.26
N ASP A 168 6.09 -5.15 -7.06
CA ASP A 168 5.96 -6.58 -7.32
C ASP A 168 5.85 -6.94 -8.81
N LEU A 169 5.64 -5.96 -9.69
CA LEU A 169 5.71 -6.19 -11.14
C LEU A 169 7.16 -6.07 -11.62
N PRO A 170 7.65 -7.00 -12.47
CA PRO A 170 8.99 -6.93 -13.02
C PRO A 170 9.14 -5.74 -13.97
N ASN A 171 10.37 -5.24 -14.17
CA ASN A 171 10.62 -4.17 -15.14
C ASN A 171 10.29 -4.58 -16.58
N THR A 172 10.26 -5.89 -16.84
CA THR A 172 10.00 -6.50 -18.13
C THR A 172 8.51 -6.84 -18.32
N PHE A 173 7.61 -6.27 -17.52
CA PHE A 173 6.19 -6.65 -17.51
C PHE A 173 5.50 -6.50 -18.87
N PHE A 174 5.93 -5.52 -19.65
CA PHE A 174 5.46 -5.27 -21.02
C PHE A 174 6.48 -5.68 -22.10
N ASP A 175 7.56 -6.37 -21.73
CA ASP A 175 8.54 -6.82 -22.73
C ASP A 175 7.99 -8.05 -23.46
N GLU A 176 8.01 -7.98 -24.79
CA GLU A 176 7.75 -9.13 -25.65
C GLU A 176 9.08 -9.75 -26.12
N PRO A 177 9.23 -11.09 -26.07
CA PRO A 177 10.44 -11.76 -26.55
C PRO A 177 10.73 -11.41 -28.02
N GLY A 178 11.92 -10.85 -28.28
CA GLY A 178 12.35 -10.52 -29.65
C GLY A 178 11.85 -9.18 -30.19
N VAL A 179 11.05 -8.42 -29.43
CA VAL A 179 10.59 -7.07 -29.79
C VAL A 179 11.32 -6.05 -28.93
N LYS A 180 11.89 -5.01 -29.56
CA LYS A 180 12.54 -3.92 -28.81
C LYS A 180 11.48 -3.19 -27.99
N THR A 181 11.71 -3.09 -26.68
CA THR A 181 10.78 -2.50 -25.71
C THR A 181 10.26 -1.14 -26.15
N LYS A 182 8.95 -1.04 -26.36
CA LYS A 182 8.21 0.23 -26.60
C LYS A 182 7.69 0.86 -25.29
N ALA A 183 7.85 0.17 -24.17
CA ALA A 183 7.30 0.50 -22.87
C ALA A 183 8.40 0.94 -21.89
N GLU A 184 8.44 2.21 -21.50
CA GLU A 184 9.42 2.67 -20.52
C GLU A 184 8.81 2.77 -19.11
N ARG A 185 9.41 2.03 -18.16
CA ARG A 185 8.93 2.02 -16.78
C ARG A 185 9.31 3.31 -16.06
N LEU A 186 8.33 4.05 -15.59
CA LEU A 186 8.53 5.14 -14.66
C LEU A 186 8.94 4.62 -13.28
N PRO A 187 9.87 5.31 -12.59
CA PRO A 187 10.16 5.00 -11.21
C PRO A 187 8.92 5.25 -10.35
N ASN A 188 8.81 4.55 -9.21
CA ASN A 188 7.66 4.67 -8.30
C ASN A 188 7.45 6.10 -7.74
N MET A 189 8.47 6.96 -7.82
CA MET A 189 8.38 8.39 -7.53
C MET A 189 9.01 9.18 -8.67
N PRO A 190 8.26 9.48 -9.76
CA PRO A 190 8.81 10.13 -10.94
C PRO A 190 8.95 11.65 -10.80
N HIS A 191 8.91 12.18 -9.57
CA HIS A 191 8.91 13.62 -9.31
C HIS A 191 10.18 14.27 -9.86
N GLY A 192 10.01 15.37 -10.60
CA GLY A 192 11.12 16.19 -11.09
C GLY A 192 11.79 15.71 -12.38
N LEU A 193 11.41 14.55 -12.92
CA LEU A 193 11.97 14.04 -14.18
C LEU A 193 11.29 14.70 -15.40
N ASN A 194 12.09 15.18 -16.35
CA ASN A 194 11.60 15.87 -17.55
C ASN A 194 11.90 15.11 -18.86
N ASP A 195 12.63 14.00 -18.77
CA ASP A 195 13.22 13.31 -19.91
C ASP A 195 12.19 12.49 -20.71
N TYR A 196 10.98 12.33 -20.16
CA TYR A 196 9.91 11.53 -20.75
C TYR A 196 8.90 12.34 -21.58
N GLN A 197 9.17 13.62 -21.87
CA GLN A 197 8.25 14.47 -22.61
C GLN A 197 8.06 14.06 -24.08
N GLY A 198 8.88 13.16 -24.62
CA GLY A 198 8.71 12.57 -25.95
C GLY A 198 7.64 11.49 -26.04
N PHE A 199 7.04 11.08 -24.93
CA PHE A 199 5.99 10.06 -24.91
C PHE A 199 4.60 10.71 -24.94
N HIS A 200 3.66 10.12 -25.67
CA HIS A 200 2.27 10.59 -25.77
C HIS A 200 1.27 9.65 -25.08
N ASN A 201 1.72 8.42 -24.80
CA ASN A 201 0.91 7.35 -24.25
C ASN A 201 1.42 7.00 -22.84
N VAL A 202 0.51 6.83 -21.88
CA VAL A 202 0.86 6.50 -20.48
C VAL A 202 -0.13 5.48 -19.93
N VAL A 203 0.35 4.47 -19.19
CA VAL A 203 -0.50 3.54 -18.42
C VAL A 203 -0.09 3.50 -16.94
N VAL A 204 -1.04 3.63 -16.03
CA VAL A 204 -0.77 3.59 -14.58
C VAL A 204 -1.51 2.42 -13.93
N LEU A 205 -0.79 1.31 -13.73
CA LEU A 205 -1.26 0.05 -13.15
C LEU A 205 -1.16 0.00 -11.62
N SER A 206 -0.45 0.95 -11.01
CA SER A 206 -0.14 0.92 -9.58
C SER A 206 -1.38 0.99 -8.69
N ALA A 207 -1.58 0.00 -7.82
CA ALA A 207 -2.50 0.07 -6.69
C ALA A 207 -1.79 0.67 -5.46
N LEU A 208 -2.03 1.96 -5.18
CA LEU A 208 -1.30 2.73 -4.16
C LEU A 208 -2.09 3.03 -2.89
N ASN A 209 -3.33 2.54 -2.80
CA ASN A 209 -4.16 2.76 -1.62
C ASN A 209 -3.51 2.15 -0.37
N PRO A 210 -3.50 2.87 0.77
CA PRO A 210 -2.91 2.36 2.00
C PRO A 210 -3.77 1.24 2.60
N SER A 211 -3.29 0.62 3.68
CA SER A 211 -4.05 -0.44 4.35
C SER A 211 -5.33 0.09 5.01
N PRO A 212 -6.38 -0.75 5.20
CA PRO A 212 -7.61 -0.33 5.89
C PRO A 212 -7.37 0.30 7.28
N ALA A 213 -6.38 -0.21 8.02
CA ALA A 213 -6.00 0.35 9.31
C ALA A 213 -5.48 1.80 9.20
N HIS A 214 -4.79 2.12 8.09
CA HIS A 214 -4.34 3.48 7.82
C HIS A 214 -5.52 4.41 7.48
N PHE A 215 -6.51 3.94 6.71
CA PHE A 215 -7.74 4.69 6.46
C PHE A 215 -8.43 5.09 7.78
N HIS A 216 -8.65 4.13 8.68
CA HIS A 216 -9.25 4.40 9.99
C HIS A 216 -8.42 5.35 10.86
N PHE A 217 -7.09 5.26 10.78
CA PHE A 217 -6.23 6.23 11.45
C PHE A 217 -6.46 7.66 10.92
N LEU A 218 -6.52 7.85 9.61
CA LEU A 218 -6.74 9.17 9.01
C LEU A 218 -8.17 9.71 9.23
N GLU A 219 -9.16 8.84 9.33
CA GLU A 219 -10.53 9.22 9.73
C GLU A 219 -10.56 9.88 11.11
N SER A 220 -9.68 9.49 12.04
CA SER A 220 -9.55 10.15 13.35
C SER A 220 -9.06 11.61 13.26
N TYR A 221 -8.46 11.98 12.13
CA TYR A 221 -8.09 13.36 11.78
C TYR A 221 -9.16 14.08 10.94
N GLY A 222 -10.33 13.46 10.76
CA GLY A 222 -11.43 13.99 9.93
C GLY A 222 -11.19 13.87 8.42
N ILE A 223 -10.21 13.06 8.00
CA ILE A 223 -9.89 12.83 6.59
C ILE A 223 -10.62 11.58 6.13
N ASN A 224 -11.54 11.72 5.18
CA ASN A 224 -12.37 10.60 4.72
C ASN A 224 -11.63 9.73 3.70
N GLY A 225 -12.13 8.51 3.47
CA GLY A 225 -11.47 7.56 2.58
C GLY A 225 -11.27 8.05 1.14
N GLU A 226 -12.16 8.90 0.62
CA GLU A 226 -12.04 9.43 -0.73
C GLU A 226 -10.91 10.46 -0.84
N GLU A 227 -10.73 11.26 0.19
CA GLU A 227 -9.60 12.17 0.32
C GLU A 227 -8.28 11.42 0.44
N VAL A 228 -8.26 10.29 1.16
CA VAL A 228 -7.08 9.43 1.26
C VAL A 228 -6.72 8.83 -0.10
N ARG A 229 -7.70 8.31 -0.85
CA ARG A 229 -7.49 7.78 -2.21
C ARG A 229 -6.97 8.85 -3.15
N THR A 230 -7.59 10.03 -3.13
CA THR A 230 -7.13 11.15 -3.95
C THR A 230 -5.68 11.50 -3.64
N ALA A 231 -5.36 11.67 -2.35
CA ALA A 231 -4.05 12.08 -1.89
C ALA A 231 -2.91 11.08 -2.15
N HIS A 232 -3.19 9.77 -2.20
CA HIS A 232 -2.17 8.72 -2.37
C HIS A 232 -2.14 8.16 -3.79
N TYR A 233 -3.31 7.90 -4.38
CA TYR A 233 -3.41 7.25 -5.68
C TYR A 233 -3.53 8.28 -6.80
N ARG A 234 -4.55 9.14 -6.76
CA ARG A 234 -4.82 10.05 -7.89
C ARG A 234 -3.73 11.09 -8.10
N THR A 235 -3.19 11.66 -7.02
CA THR A 235 -2.03 12.56 -7.12
C THR A 235 -0.79 11.86 -7.69
N ALA A 236 -0.58 10.56 -7.40
CA ALA A 236 0.52 9.79 -7.98
C ALA A 236 0.29 9.50 -9.47
N VAL A 237 -0.95 9.17 -9.87
CA VAL A 237 -1.37 9.06 -11.28
C VAL A 237 -1.10 10.38 -12.00
N TYR A 238 -1.56 11.51 -11.47
CA TYR A 238 -1.27 12.83 -12.01
C TYR A 238 0.24 13.05 -12.19
N GLN A 239 1.05 12.73 -11.18
CA GLN A 239 2.50 12.93 -11.25
C GLN A 239 3.19 12.08 -12.32
N ALA A 240 2.70 10.85 -12.55
CA ALA A 240 3.19 9.96 -13.61
C ALA A 240 2.78 10.47 -14.99
N VAL A 241 1.51 10.85 -15.17
CA VAL A 241 0.97 11.39 -16.42
C VAL A 241 1.67 12.69 -16.80
N MET A 242 1.95 13.57 -15.85
CA MET A 242 2.69 14.83 -16.08
C MET A 242 4.17 14.65 -16.44
N ARG A 243 4.66 13.42 -16.62
CA ARG A 243 6.00 13.16 -17.18
C ARG A 243 6.00 13.10 -18.70
N CYS A 244 4.86 12.83 -19.32
CA CYS A 244 4.75 12.72 -20.76
C CYS A 244 4.61 14.11 -21.44
N SER A 245 4.39 14.11 -22.74
CA SER A 245 4.18 15.29 -23.58
C SER A 245 3.05 16.23 -23.12
N ILE A 246 2.14 15.81 -22.23
CA ILE A 246 1.12 16.69 -21.60
C ILE A 246 1.75 17.94 -20.98
N ARG A 247 3.00 17.85 -20.51
CA ARG A 247 3.72 18.97 -19.90
C ARG A 247 4.23 20.02 -20.90
N ASN A 248 4.22 19.69 -22.19
CA ASN A 248 4.59 20.58 -23.28
C ASN A 248 3.33 21.18 -23.93
N PRO A 249 2.97 22.45 -23.64
CA PRO A 249 1.76 23.06 -24.19
C PRO A 249 1.80 23.23 -25.72
N ALA A 250 2.99 23.29 -26.32
CA ALA A 250 3.16 23.38 -27.75
C ALA A 250 2.93 22.04 -28.47
N ASP A 251 2.88 20.92 -27.74
CA ASP A 251 2.69 19.60 -28.33
C ASP A 251 1.22 19.40 -28.71
N ALA A 252 0.95 19.28 -30.01
CA ALA A 252 -0.39 19.11 -30.56
C ALA A 252 -0.80 17.64 -30.74
N THR A 253 0.12 16.68 -30.54
CA THR A 253 -0.16 15.25 -30.70
C THR A 253 -1.29 14.84 -29.75
N PRO A 254 -2.20 13.92 -30.13
CA PRO A 254 -3.14 13.35 -29.18
C PRO A 254 -2.43 12.56 -28.07
N LYS A 255 -2.96 12.63 -26.85
CA LYS A 255 -2.43 11.94 -25.67
C LYS A 255 -3.44 10.91 -25.21
N ARG A 256 -2.97 9.69 -24.96
CA ARG A 256 -3.82 8.61 -24.43
C ARG A 256 -3.28 8.16 -23.08
N VAL A 257 -4.14 8.17 -22.09
CA VAL A 257 -3.77 7.83 -20.72
C VAL A 257 -4.68 6.72 -20.22
N VAL A 258 -4.11 5.56 -19.90
CA VAL A 258 -4.84 4.45 -19.29
C VAL A 258 -4.68 4.51 -17.77
N VAL A 259 -5.80 4.67 -17.08
CA VAL A 259 -5.92 4.57 -15.63
C VAL A 259 -6.84 3.41 -15.27
N MET A 260 -6.82 2.99 -14.02
CA MET A 260 -7.47 1.74 -13.65
C MET A 260 -8.97 1.95 -13.44
N ASP A 261 -9.37 2.88 -12.58
CA ASP A 261 -10.77 3.11 -12.26
C ASP A 261 -11.34 4.39 -12.88
N ARG A 262 -12.65 4.36 -13.15
CA ARG A 262 -13.42 5.46 -13.73
C ARG A 262 -13.31 6.74 -12.90
N ASP A 263 -13.47 6.66 -11.58
CA ASP A 263 -13.40 7.84 -10.71
C ASP A 263 -12.06 8.57 -10.85
N THR A 264 -10.97 7.83 -11.08
CA THR A 264 -9.64 8.41 -11.33
C THR A 264 -9.54 9.03 -12.72
N ALA A 265 -10.14 8.43 -13.75
CA ALA A 265 -10.21 9.03 -15.09
C ALA A 265 -11.00 10.34 -15.08
N GLU A 266 -12.16 10.35 -14.42
CA GLU A 266 -12.99 11.55 -14.27
C GLU A 266 -12.29 12.63 -13.45
N TRP A 267 -11.63 12.26 -12.34
CA TRP A 267 -10.83 13.21 -11.57
C TRP A 267 -9.68 13.81 -12.39
N MET A 268 -8.99 13.00 -13.19
CA MET A 268 -7.96 13.51 -14.11
C MET A 268 -8.56 14.44 -15.17
N ALA A 269 -9.67 14.05 -15.82
CA ALA A 269 -10.32 14.88 -16.83
C ALA A 269 -10.79 16.24 -16.27
N ASN A 270 -11.24 16.30 -15.01
CA ASN A 270 -11.61 17.55 -14.35
C ASN A 270 -10.42 18.53 -14.17
N LEU A 271 -9.18 18.03 -14.22
CA LEU A 271 -7.99 18.89 -14.20
C LEU A 271 -7.70 19.49 -15.59
N PHE A 272 -8.14 18.85 -16.67
CA PHE A 272 -7.86 19.21 -18.07
C PHE A 272 -9.15 19.49 -18.83
N ALA A 273 -9.58 20.75 -18.85
CA ALA A 273 -10.82 21.15 -19.51
C ALA A 273 -10.88 20.67 -20.97
N GLY A 274 -11.94 19.92 -21.32
CA GLY A 274 -12.16 19.35 -22.65
C GLY A 274 -11.66 17.91 -22.83
N ALA A 275 -11.00 17.31 -21.84
CA ALA A 275 -10.55 15.92 -21.93
C ALA A 275 -11.70 14.92 -22.01
N ALA A 276 -11.49 13.88 -22.82
CA ALA A 276 -12.42 12.77 -22.98
C ALA A 276 -12.17 11.69 -21.92
N VAL A 277 -13.24 11.01 -21.51
CA VAL A 277 -13.19 9.84 -20.63
C VAL A 277 -13.90 8.69 -21.32
N GLU A 278 -13.19 7.58 -21.52
CA GLU A 278 -13.70 6.43 -22.25
C GLU A 278 -13.36 5.12 -21.53
N PRO A 279 -14.19 4.07 -21.64
CA PRO A 279 -13.78 2.75 -21.20
C PRO A 279 -12.61 2.25 -22.06
N LEU A 280 -11.66 1.55 -21.45
CA LEU A 280 -10.54 0.93 -22.18
C LEU A 280 -11.11 -0.12 -23.17
N PRO A 281 -10.85 0.03 -24.49
CA PRO A 281 -11.33 -0.93 -25.48
C PRO A 281 -10.81 -2.34 -25.21
N GLY A 282 -11.63 -3.36 -25.51
CA GLY A 282 -11.24 -4.77 -25.34
C GLY A 282 -11.40 -5.34 -23.92
N MET A 283 -11.87 -4.56 -22.95
CA MET A 283 -12.07 -5.02 -21.57
C MET A 283 -13.28 -5.96 -21.37
N GLY A 284 -14.27 -5.94 -22.26
CA GLY A 284 -15.49 -6.76 -22.13
C GLY A 284 -16.25 -6.52 -20.82
N VAL A 285 -16.87 -7.58 -20.26
CA VAL A 285 -17.54 -7.52 -18.95
C VAL A 285 -16.49 -7.61 -17.84
N VAL A 286 -16.18 -6.48 -17.23
CA VAL A 286 -15.23 -6.39 -16.12
C VAL A 286 -15.88 -6.95 -14.83
N PRO A 287 -15.15 -7.77 -14.03
CA PRO A 287 -15.69 -8.35 -12.80
C PRO A 287 -16.07 -7.26 -11.79
N ARG A 288 -17.20 -7.40 -11.09
CA ARG A 288 -17.47 -6.58 -9.90
C ARG A 288 -16.67 -7.07 -8.69
N LYS A 289 -16.30 -6.21 -7.72
CA LYS A 289 -15.75 -6.69 -6.45
C LYS A 289 -16.81 -7.53 -5.76
N GLY A 290 -16.37 -8.68 -5.22
CA GLY A 290 -17.22 -9.47 -4.33
C GLY A 290 -17.52 -8.70 -3.04
N LYS A 291 -18.55 -9.12 -2.30
CA LYS A 291 -18.78 -8.63 -0.94
C LYS A 291 -17.51 -8.86 -0.11
N ALA A 292 -17.04 -7.80 0.55
CA ALA A 292 -15.83 -7.86 1.36
C ALA A 292 -16.02 -8.83 2.54
N GLY A 293 -15.10 -9.80 2.67
CA GLY A 293 -15.05 -10.75 3.78
C GLY A 293 -14.77 -12.18 3.32
N ARG A 294 -13.92 -12.89 4.07
CA ARG A 294 -13.86 -14.36 3.98
C ARG A 294 -15.28 -14.89 4.27
N PRO A 295 -15.78 -15.91 3.53
CA PRO A 295 -17.04 -16.57 3.89
C PRO A 295 -17.03 -16.88 5.38
N ARG A 296 -18.08 -16.46 6.09
CA ARG A 296 -18.20 -16.72 7.52
C ARG A 296 -18.19 -18.23 7.73
N GLN A 297 -17.11 -18.75 8.32
CA GLN A 297 -17.03 -20.16 8.75
C GLN A 297 -17.87 -20.41 10.02
N HIS A 298 -18.21 -19.35 10.76
CA HIS A 298 -19.04 -19.42 11.96
C HIS A 298 -20.17 -18.39 11.87
N ALA A 299 -21.37 -18.77 12.31
CA ALA A 299 -22.58 -17.95 12.20
C ALA A 299 -22.47 -16.68 13.06
N SER A 300 -21.69 -16.71 14.15
CA SER A 300 -21.45 -15.55 15.00
C SER A 300 -20.01 -15.41 15.53
N ASN A 301 -19.67 -14.21 16.00
CA ASN A 301 -18.38 -13.96 16.67
C ASN A 301 -18.27 -14.69 18.01
N ALA A 302 -19.40 -14.91 18.69
CA ALA A 302 -19.46 -15.70 19.92
C ALA A 302 -19.13 -17.17 19.64
N GLU A 303 -19.66 -17.72 18.55
CA GLU A 303 -19.42 -19.11 18.12
C GLU A 303 -17.98 -19.33 17.67
N LYS A 304 -17.37 -18.35 16.96
CA LYS A 304 -15.93 -18.35 16.66
C LYS A 304 -15.07 -18.36 17.92
N ALA A 305 -15.42 -17.54 18.92
CA ALA A 305 -14.69 -17.47 20.19
C ALA A 305 -14.90 -18.71 21.06
N TRP A 306 -16.04 -19.39 20.94
CA TRP A 306 -16.33 -20.66 21.60
C TRP A 306 -15.56 -21.80 20.96
N ALA A 307 -15.58 -21.94 19.63
CA ALA A 307 -14.83 -22.97 18.89
C ALA A 307 -13.32 -22.86 19.14
N HIS A 308 -12.78 -21.64 19.19
CA HIS A 308 -11.38 -21.41 19.53
C HIS A 308 -11.06 -21.79 20.99
N ARG A 309 -11.96 -21.48 21.94
CA ARG A 309 -11.78 -21.86 23.36
C ARG A 309 -11.85 -23.37 23.55
N ALA A 310 -12.81 -24.04 22.92
CA ALA A 310 -12.97 -25.49 22.98
C ALA A 310 -11.76 -26.23 22.37
N GLY A 311 -11.22 -25.73 21.25
CA GLY A 311 -10.00 -26.29 20.65
C GLY A 311 -8.78 -26.16 21.58
N LYS A 312 -8.62 -24.99 22.21
CA LYS A 312 -7.51 -24.72 23.14
C LYS A 312 -7.63 -25.51 24.46
N GLU A 313 -8.85 -25.69 24.94
CA GLU A 313 -9.15 -26.51 26.11
C GLU A 313 -8.86 -28.00 25.85
N MET A 314 -9.23 -28.52 24.67
CA MET A 314 -8.86 -29.89 24.27
C MET A 314 -7.35 -30.07 24.15
N GLU A 315 -6.63 -29.09 23.60
CA GLU A 315 -5.17 -29.13 23.49
C GLU A 315 -4.50 -29.13 24.87
N TRP A 316 -4.97 -28.31 25.81
CA TRP A 316 -4.47 -28.30 27.20
C TRP A 316 -4.78 -29.58 27.96
N LEU A 317 -5.97 -30.15 27.78
CA LEU A 317 -6.32 -31.43 28.38
C LEU A 317 -5.46 -32.57 27.81
N ALA A 318 -5.19 -32.56 26.49
CA ALA A 318 -4.27 -33.52 25.88
C ALA A 318 -2.83 -33.36 26.41
N GLN A 319 -2.36 -32.12 26.64
CA GLN A 319 -1.05 -31.88 27.26
C GLN A 319 -0.99 -32.37 28.72
N LEU A 320 -2.05 -32.15 29.50
CA LEU A 320 -2.15 -32.64 30.88
C LEU A 320 -2.17 -34.17 30.95
N ASP A 321 -2.87 -34.83 30.03
CA ASP A 321 -2.86 -36.29 29.91
C ASP A 321 -1.46 -36.84 29.61
N LEU A 322 -0.70 -36.15 28.77
CA LEU A 322 0.70 -36.50 28.47
C LEU A 322 1.62 -36.39 29.69
N ILE A 323 1.43 -35.35 30.51
CA ILE A 323 2.27 -35.07 31.69
C ILE A 323 1.92 -36.00 32.85
N ASN A 324 0.64 -36.31 33.06
CA ASN A 324 0.16 -37.12 34.18
C ASN A 324 0.06 -38.62 33.84
N GLU A 325 0.50 -39.04 32.65
CA GLU A 325 0.37 -40.41 32.13
C GLU A 325 -1.09 -40.94 32.14
N THR A 326 -2.06 -40.05 31.99
CA THR A 326 -3.50 -40.39 31.88
C THR A 326 -3.95 -40.44 30.41
N SER A 327 -5.11 -41.06 30.13
CA SER A 327 -5.55 -41.36 28.75
C SER A 327 -6.99 -40.90 28.45
N VAL A 328 -7.45 -39.82 29.09
CA VAL A 328 -8.87 -39.41 29.02
C VAL A 328 -9.23 -38.82 27.64
N VAL A 329 -8.33 -38.04 27.05
CA VAL A 329 -8.45 -37.35 25.75
C VAL A 329 -7.55 -38.01 24.70
N ILE A 330 -6.32 -38.35 25.06
CA ILE A 330 -5.34 -38.99 24.16
C ILE A 330 -5.81 -40.35 23.66
N GLY A 331 -6.45 -41.15 24.52
CA GLY A 331 -6.97 -42.46 24.14
C GLY A 331 -8.09 -42.41 23.11
N ARG A 332 -8.82 -41.30 23.00
CA ARG A 332 -9.91 -41.09 22.05
C ARG A 332 -9.48 -40.42 20.75
N TYR A 333 -8.38 -39.66 20.75
CA TYR A 333 -7.89 -38.90 19.60
C TYR A 333 -6.37 -39.09 19.40
N PRO A 334 -5.95 -40.25 18.85
CA PRO A 334 -4.54 -40.62 18.76
C PRO A 334 -3.69 -39.74 17.83
N ASP A 335 -4.29 -39.10 16.82
CA ASP A 335 -3.57 -38.18 15.93
C ASP A 335 -3.28 -36.83 16.61
N LEU A 336 -4.19 -36.34 17.45
CA LEU A 336 -3.98 -35.14 18.28
C LEU A 336 -2.82 -35.35 19.27
N ALA A 337 -2.70 -36.54 19.84
CA ALA A 337 -1.60 -36.89 20.73
C ALA A 337 -0.23 -36.87 20.03
N ARG A 338 -0.18 -37.21 18.73
CA ARG A 338 1.03 -37.15 17.90
C ARG A 338 1.44 -35.71 17.61
N GLU A 339 0.48 -34.86 17.28
CA GLU A 339 0.70 -33.42 17.04
C GLU A 339 1.17 -32.69 18.31
N VAL A 340 0.51 -32.95 19.45
CA VAL A 340 0.88 -32.34 20.73
C VAL A 340 2.26 -32.81 21.20
N ARG A 341 2.61 -34.10 21.05
CA ARG A 341 3.99 -34.58 21.35
C ARG A 341 5.04 -33.91 20.47
N ALA A 342 4.76 -33.73 19.17
CA ALA A 342 5.67 -33.04 18.27
C ALA A 342 5.91 -31.59 18.72
N GLY A 343 4.86 -30.87 19.12
CA GLY A 343 4.98 -29.50 19.66
C GLY A 343 5.66 -29.42 21.02
N MET A 344 5.45 -30.39 21.92
CA MET A 344 6.12 -30.44 23.22
C MET A 344 7.61 -30.80 23.10
N SER A 345 8.00 -31.58 22.08
CA SER A 345 9.40 -31.95 21.86
C SER A 345 10.31 -30.75 21.52
N GLU A 346 9.75 -29.64 21.02
CA GLU A 346 10.48 -28.39 20.81
C GLU A 346 10.86 -27.67 22.13
N PHE A 347 10.25 -28.04 23.26
CA PHE A 347 10.50 -27.44 24.58
C PHE A 347 11.30 -28.34 25.53
N ALA A 348 11.69 -29.55 25.11
CA ALA A 348 12.56 -30.41 25.90
C ALA A 348 13.98 -29.82 25.92
N CYS A 349 14.31 -29.07 26.99
CA CYS A 349 15.66 -28.63 27.26
C CYS A 349 16.54 -29.89 27.48
N ASN A 350 17.54 -30.08 26.64
CA ASN A 350 18.52 -31.17 26.77
C ASN A 350 19.26 -31.07 28.12
N GLU A 351 18.83 -31.82 29.14
CA GLU A 351 19.54 -31.91 30.43
C GLU A 351 20.91 -32.62 30.33
N ASN A 352 21.31 -33.12 29.15
CA ASN A 352 22.54 -33.91 28.99
C ASN A 352 23.81 -33.14 28.61
N THR A 353 23.86 -31.81 28.74
CA THR A 353 25.09 -31.03 28.43
C THR A 353 26.04 -30.79 29.60
N TYR A 354 25.79 -31.34 30.80
CA TYR A 354 26.61 -31.10 32.00
C TYR A 354 27.41 -32.30 32.51
N ASN A 355 27.69 -33.34 31.71
CA ASN A 355 28.43 -34.52 32.19
C ASN A 355 29.61 -34.99 31.31
N THR A 356 30.32 -34.06 30.67
CA THR A 356 31.55 -34.36 29.90
C THR A 356 32.68 -33.36 30.18
N ALA A 357 32.91 -33.03 31.46
CA ALA A 357 34.08 -32.23 31.86
C ALA A 357 34.79 -32.74 33.15
N ALA A 358 34.58 -34.00 33.54
CA ALA A 358 35.38 -34.62 34.60
C ALA A 358 35.74 -36.06 34.18
N LEU A 359 37.04 -36.38 34.26
CA LEU A 359 37.72 -37.66 33.95
C LEU A 359 38.42 -37.73 32.58
N ARG A 360 39.58 -37.08 32.48
CA ARG A 360 40.80 -37.69 31.94
C ARG A 360 42.00 -37.26 32.79
N PHE A 361 42.60 -38.25 33.46
CA PHE A 361 43.99 -38.22 33.92
C PHE A 361 44.91 -38.33 32.71
#